data_AF-A0AAD4DQC4-F1
#
_entry.id   AF-A0AAD4DQC4-F1
#
_cell.length_a   1.000
_cell.length_b   1.000
_cell.length_c   1.000
_cell.angle_alpha   90.00
_cell.angle_beta   90.00
_cell.angle_gamma   90.00
#
_symmetry.space_group_name_H-M   'P 1'
#
loop_
_entity.id
_entity.type
_entity.pdbx_description
1 polymer ?
#
loop_
_entity_poly.entity_id
_entity_poly.type
_entity_poly.pdbx_seq_one_letter_code
_entity_poly.pdbx_strand_id
1 'polypeptide(L)'
;MRNLDVCRKIYSRARLSERNDALVSWVALRGTPVLDFTFGTANISRDPAYAWDEQSSWEHVSYSSENFDRMVDHLDFIYSNDHEAAYGILLLLGIMGVCCSPTKRHLFIERLISCMGSNMPTYLRHAALRAAHGAREEIASIHAIDDARLRDMVLTKLSPTILSILCPHRGTTLANDDPDPFFNHGHDLCYLELVFALAKNSDWYPHLSGDRHIDRCISMIPTYCNSDISQHAFYIAGILLRIAPGQMSVTSLGSITEQQCWDVMRSAWSYIPDDFRNTRCFELLVLVDGTKNYMQIASKSDLEQLITNVDIFLETLEWRLARAEMQGLEQGEGITIAVKELRTAASNMLESFGQQSLVP
;
A
#
# COMPACT_ATOMS: atom_id res chain seq x y z
N MET A 1 21.54 3.83 -1.20
CA MET A 1 22.67 2.94 -0.79
C MET A 1 23.24 3.20 0.62
N ARG A 2 23.25 4.43 1.17
CA ARG A 2 23.78 4.68 2.53
C ARG A 2 22.88 4.15 3.67
N ASN A 3 21.56 4.13 3.51
CA ASN A 3 20.61 3.75 4.57
C ASN A 3 20.46 2.23 4.77
N LEU A 4 20.54 1.44 3.70
CA LEU A 4 20.65 -0.03 3.75
C LEU A 4 21.86 -0.48 4.58
N ASP A 5 22.98 0.22 4.45
CA ASP A 5 24.19 -0.06 5.23
C ASP A 5 24.00 0.31 6.71
N VAL A 6 23.23 1.36 7.01
CA VAL A 6 22.85 1.74 8.38
C VAL A 6 21.91 0.71 9.01
N CYS A 7 20.83 0.32 8.32
CA CYS A 7 19.90 -0.70 8.82
C CYS A 7 20.60 -2.07 8.97
N ARG A 8 21.44 -2.46 8.00
CA ARG A 8 22.26 -3.67 8.09
C ARG A 8 23.27 -3.59 9.23
N LYS A 9 23.87 -2.42 9.51
CA LYS A 9 24.78 -2.21 10.66
C LYS A 9 24.04 -2.26 11.99
N ILE A 10 22.87 -1.65 12.11
CA ILE A 10 22.02 -1.71 13.30
C ILE A 10 21.67 -3.17 13.59
N TYR A 11 21.16 -3.89 12.58
CA TYR A 11 20.77 -5.28 12.70
C TYR A 11 21.95 -6.23 13.02
N SER A 12 23.06 -6.10 12.28
CA SER A 12 24.25 -6.96 12.48
C SER A 12 24.88 -6.78 13.86
N ARG A 13 24.75 -5.60 14.47
CA ARG A 13 25.30 -5.30 15.80
C ARG A 13 24.37 -5.70 16.94
N ALA A 14 23.04 -5.59 16.78
CA ALA A 14 22.08 -6.13 17.71
C ALA A 14 22.29 -7.64 17.92
N ARG A 15 22.52 -8.37 16.81
CA ARG A 15 22.84 -9.81 16.81
C ARG A 15 24.16 -10.17 17.52
N LEU A 16 25.16 -9.29 17.53
CA LEU A 16 26.45 -9.55 18.20
C LEU A 16 26.39 -9.39 19.73
N SER A 17 25.35 -8.74 20.26
CA SER A 17 25.15 -8.55 21.71
C SER A 17 24.50 -9.77 22.41
N GLU A 18 24.14 -10.81 21.66
CA GLU A 18 23.38 -12.01 22.09
C GLU A 18 24.11 -12.94 23.07
N ARG A 19 25.33 -12.62 23.52
CA ARG A 19 26.14 -13.53 24.35
C ARG A 19 26.12 -13.30 25.85
N ASN A 20 25.45 -12.27 26.38
CA ASN A 20 25.33 -12.04 27.84
C ASN A 20 23.91 -11.56 28.22
N ASP A 21 23.52 -11.84 29.48
CA ASP A 21 22.19 -11.63 30.09
C ASP A 21 21.37 -10.46 29.53
N ALA A 22 20.09 -10.73 29.19
CA ALA A 22 19.20 -9.82 28.47
C ALA A 22 18.96 -8.44 29.13
N LEU A 23 19.13 -8.32 30.45
CA LEU A 23 19.03 -7.04 31.18
C LEU A 23 20.38 -6.30 31.28
N VAL A 24 21.50 -7.04 31.26
CA VAL A 24 22.87 -6.50 31.33
C VAL A 24 23.37 -6.11 29.93
N SER A 25 22.94 -6.83 28.90
CA SER A 25 23.26 -6.57 27.50
C SER A 25 22.77 -5.19 27.06
N TRP A 26 21.61 -4.72 27.52
CA TRP A 26 21.08 -3.42 27.09
C TRP A 26 21.68 -2.21 27.83
N VAL A 27 22.10 -2.36 29.08
CA VAL A 27 22.96 -1.37 29.74
C VAL A 27 24.35 -1.36 29.09
N ALA A 28 24.85 -2.50 28.61
CA ALA A 28 26.04 -2.56 27.77
C ALA A 28 25.81 -1.99 26.34
N LEU A 29 24.59 -2.02 25.79
CA LEU A 29 24.22 -1.28 24.57
C LEU A 29 24.16 0.24 24.82
N ARG A 30 23.86 0.72 26.04
CA ARG A 30 24.03 2.14 26.41
C ARG A 30 25.46 2.52 26.76
N GLY A 31 26.28 1.57 27.20
CA GLY A 31 27.64 1.80 27.69
C GLY A 31 28.77 1.40 26.74
N THR A 32 28.47 0.82 25.58
CA THR A 32 29.48 0.60 24.53
C THR A 32 29.62 1.87 23.70
N PRO A 33 30.84 2.41 23.50
CA PRO A 33 31.10 3.60 22.69
C PRO A 33 30.81 3.43 21.18
N VAL A 34 30.08 2.36 20.81
CA VAL A 34 29.75 1.93 19.44
C VAL A 34 28.23 2.01 19.17
N LEU A 35 27.43 2.29 20.21
CA LEU A 35 26.02 2.70 20.17
C LEU A 35 25.81 4.15 20.59
N ASP A 36 26.89 4.95 20.64
CA ASP A 36 26.84 6.39 20.36
C ASP A 36 26.37 6.69 18.91
N PHE A 37 26.00 5.66 18.15
CA PHE A 37 24.85 5.75 17.26
C PHE A 37 23.53 5.71 18.04
N THR A 38 23.32 6.73 18.88
CA THR A 38 21.97 7.27 19.02
C THR A 38 21.40 7.41 17.61
N PHE A 39 20.12 7.13 17.41
CA PHE A 39 19.39 7.56 16.21
C PHE A 39 19.60 9.06 15.87
N GLY A 40 20.22 9.86 16.76
CA GLY A 40 20.73 11.20 16.50
C GLY A 40 22.03 11.35 15.69
N THR A 41 22.81 10.29 15.37
CA THR A 41 24.01 10.40 14.50
C THR A 41 23.86 9.73 13.14
N ALA A 42 22.88 8.84 12.97
CA ALA A 42 22.32 8.63 11.65
C ALA A 42 21.42 9.84 11.37
N ASN A 43 21.83 10.73 10.46
CA ASN A 43 20.91 11.73 9.88
C ASN A 43 19.82 11.00 9.06
N ILE A 44 19.04 10.12 9.70
CA ILE A 44 17.80 9.60 9.16
C ILE A 44 16.89 10.80 9.18
N SER A 45 16.65 11.34 7.99
CA SER A 45 15.77 12.48 7.85
C SER A 45 14.44 12.16 8.52
N ARG A 46 13.98 13.07 9.38
CA ARG A 46 12.61 13.04 9.92
C ARG A 46 11.59 13.49 8.88
N ASP A 47 12.05 13.91 7.71
CA ASP A 47 11.20 14.19 6.58
C ASP A 47 10.44 12.89 6.23
N PRO A 48 9.10 12.90 6.39
CA PRO A 48 8.26 11.76 6.11
C PRO A 48 8.48 11.20 4.70
N ALA A 49 8.87 12.04 3.73
CA ALA A 49 9.13 11.62 2.35
C ALA A 49 10.13 10.45 2.27
N TYR A 50 11.14 10.41 3.14
CA TYR A 50 12.16 9.36 3.15
C TYR A 50 11.64 8.00 3.62
N ALA A 51 10.55 7.96 4.40
CA ALA A 51 9.93 6.69 4.80
C ALA A 51 9.25 5.97 3.63
N TRP A 52 8.94 6.71 2.56
CA TRP A 52 8.09 6.27 1.47
C TRP A 52 8.85 5.91 0.20
N ASP A 53 9.95 6.61 -0.11
CA ASP A 53 10.68 6.44 -1.39
C ASP A 53 11.62 5.23 -1.45
N GLU A 54 12.01 4.64 -0.31
CA GLU A 54 12.90 3.47 -0.30
C GLU A 54 12.12 2.15 -0.34
N GLN A 55 11.72 1.73 -1.55
CA GLN A 55 11.40 0.32 -1.84
C GLN A 55 12.71 -0.46 -2.00
N SER A 56 13.51 -0.51 -0.93
CA SER A 56 14.77 -1.24 -0.93
C SER A 56 14.49 -2.74 -1.01
N SER A 57 14.99 -3.41 -2.06
CA SER A 57 14.91 -4.86 -2.20
C SER A 57 15.77 -5.56 -1.13
N TRP A 58 15.16 -5.90 -0.01
CA TRP A 58 15.77 -6.76 1.03
C TRP A 58 15.65 -8.25 0.71
N GLU A 59 15.35 -8.60 -0.55
CA GLU A 59 15.01 -9.93 -1.07
C GLU A 59 16.10 -11.02 -0.86
N HIS A 60 17.23 -10.70 -0.25
CA HIS A 60 18.37 -11.61 -0.09
C HIS A 60 18.77 -11.90 1.36
N VAL A 61 18.02 -11.42 2.36
CA VAL A 61 18.31 -11.73 3.76
C VAL A 61 17.10 -12.43 4.40
N SER A 62 17.22 -13.74 4.60
CA SER A 62 16.24 -14.50 5.38
C SER A 62 16.38 -14.12 6.86
N TYR A 63 15.41 -13.37 7.36
CA TYR A 63 15.32 -13.03 8.77
C TYR A 63 14.46 -14.05 9.51
N SER A 64 14.91 -14.49 10.69
CA SER A 64 14.07 -15.35 11.54
C SER A 64 12.97 -14.52 12.18
N SER A 65 11.79 -15.12 12.35
CA SER A 65 10.65 -14.54 13.08
C SER A 65 11.06 -14.05 14.49
N GLU A 66 12.00 -14.72 15.14
CA GLU A 66 12.52 -14.35 16.46
C GLU A 66 13.13 -12.93 16.50
N ASN A 67 13.79 -12.50 15.42
CA ASN A 67 14.37 -11.14 15.39
C ASN A 67 13.27 -10.08 15.33
N PHE A 68 12.18 -10.36 14.62
CA PHE A 68 11.01 -9.48 14.58
C PHE A 68 10.27 -9.46 15.91
N ASP A 69 10.11 -10.63 16.53
CA ASP A 69 9.46 -10.76 17.83
C ASP A 69 10.15 -9.90 18.89
N ARG A 70 11.49 -9.87 18.89
CA ARG A 70 12.28 -9.00 19.78
C ARG A 70 12.10 -7.51 19.48
N MET A 71 11.97 -7.13 18.20
CA MET A 71 11.67 -5.74 17.83
C MET A 71 10.29 -5.31 18.32
N VAL A 72 9.29 -6.19 18.22
CA VAL A 72 7.93 -5.94 18.73
C VAL A 72 7.93 -5.84 20.25
N ASP A 73 8.63 -6.72 20.95
CA ASP A 73 8.78 -6.67 22.41
C ASP A 73 9.46 -5.36 22.86
N HIS A 74 10.46 -4.92 22.10
CA HIS A 74 11.12 -3.66 22.40
C HIS A 74 10.21 -2.45 22.11
N LEU A 75 9.47 -2.48 21.01
CA LEU A 75 8.48 -1.45 20.68
C LEU A 75 7.43 -1.33 21.80
N ASP A 76 6.92 -2.46 22.30
CA ASP A 76 5.97 -2.49 23.43
C ASP A 76 6.53 -1.82 24.68
N PHE A 77 7.82 -2.01 24.96
CA PHE A 77 8.48 -1.39 26.10
C PHE A 77 8.67 0.12 25.95
N ILE A 78 8.96 0.61 24.74
CA ILE A 78 9.43 1.99 24.53
C ILE A 78 8.41 2.95 23.92
N TYR A 79 7.33 2.48 23.30
CA TYR A 79 6.45 3.33 22.47
C TYR A 79 5.84 4.54 23.19
N SER A 80 5.72 4.50 24.51
CA SER A 80 5.18 5.62 25.32
C SER A 80 6.25 6.57 25.87
N ASN A 81 7.52 6.16 25.83
CA ASN A 81 8.62 6.85 26.54
C ASN A 81 9.71 7.35 25.60
N ASP A 82 9.92 6.68 24.46
CA ASP A 82 10.96 7.00 23.48
C ASP A 82 10.39 6.87 22.06
N HIS A 83 9.75 7.93 21.60
CA HIS A 83 9.15 8.00 20.26
C HIS A 83 10.19 7.93 19.14
N GLU A 84 11.44 8.34 19.38
CA GLU A 84 12.51 8.28 18.38
C GLU A 84 12.95 6.84 18.13
N ALA A 85 13.17 6.08 19.21
CA ALA A 85 13.49 4.67 19.08
C ALA A 85 12.31 3.87 18.51
N ALA A 86 11.08 4.18 18.92
CA ALA A 86 9.87 3.56 18.37
C ALA A 86 9.73 3.84 16.86
N TYR A 87 9.99 5.07 16.42
CA TYR A 87 10.01 5.43 14.99
C TYR A 87 11.02 4.59 14.21
N GLY A 88 12.25 4.47 14.71
CA GLY A 88 13.30 3.66 14.07
C GLY A 88 12.92 2.18 13.92
N ILE A 89 12.29 1.60 14.94
CA ILE A 89 11.80 0.21 14.89
C ILE A 89 10.69 0.06 13.85
N LEU A 90 9.71 0.96 13.85
CA LEU A 90 8.58 0.89 12.92
C LEU A 90 9.03 1.05 11.46
N LEU A 91 9.96 1.96 11.18
CA LEU A 91 10.56 2.08 9.85
C LEU A 91 11.23 0.77 9.43
N LEU A 92 12.02 0.17 10.32
CA LEU A 92 12.71 -1.09 10.03
C LEU A 92 11.71 -2.21 9.75
N LEU A 93 10.66 -2.34 10.56
CA LEU A 93 9.59 -3.31 10.33
C LEU A 93 8.88 -3.09 8.97
N GLY A 94 8.58 -1.84 8.62
CA GLY A 94 7.94 -1.50 7.34
C GLY A 94 8.83 -1.74 6.11
N ILE A 95 10.13 -1.53 6.25
CA ILE A 95 11.12 -1.79 5.20
C ILE A 95 11.31 -3.29 4.99
N MET A 96 11.36 -4.06 6.09
CA MET A 96 11.58 -5.51 6.00
C MET A 96 10.38 -6.24 5.38
N GLY A 97 9.16 -5.73 5.55
CA GLY A 97 7.97 -6.29 4.90
C GLY A 97 7.60 -7.70 5.38
N VAL A 98 8.01 -8.07 6.60
CA VAL A 98 7.76 -9.37 7.21
C VAL A 98 7.04 -9.14 8.53
N CYS A 99 6.12 -10.03 8.90
CA CYS A 99 5.51 -9.96 10.23
C CYS A 99 6.24 -10.82 11.26
N CYS A 100 5.94 -10.50 12.51
CA CYS A 100 6.30 -11.28 13.67
C CYS A 100 5.64 -12.67 13.66
N SER A 101 6.11 -13.55 14.54
CA SER A 101 5.50 -14.86 14.72
C SER A 101 4.01 -14.77 15.11
N PRO A 102 3.22 -15.84 14.91
CA PRO A 102 1.80 -15.85 15.28
C PRO A 102 1.55 -15.45 16.74
N THR A 103 2.46 -15.77 17.67
CA THR A 103 2.33 -15.45 19.10
C THR A 103 2.52 -13.97 19.39
N LYS A 104 3.28 -13.23 18.57
CA LYS A 104 3.52 -11.79 18.74
C LYS A 104 2.62 -10.89 17.88
N ARG A 105 1.84 -11.48 16.97
CA ARG A 105 0.94 -10.74 16.07
C ARG A 105 -0.01 -9.81 16.82
N HIS A 106 -0.59 -10.27 17.94
CA HIS A 106 -1.49 -9.43 18.73
C HIS A 106 -0.80 -8.16 19.23
N LEU A 107 0.40 -8.31 19.80
CA LEU A 107 1.18 -7.21 20.35
C LEU A 107 1.61 -6.23 19.26
N PHE A 108 2.03 -6.75 18.11
CA PHE A 108 2.39 -5.92 16.96
C PHE A 108 1.21 -5.05 16.50
N ILE A 109 0.03 -5.63 16.29
CA ILE A 109 -1.17 -4.89 15.88
C ILE A 109 -1.58 -3.86 16.94
N GLU A 110 -1.59 -4.23 18.23
CA GLU A 110 -1.89 -3.30 19.32
C GLU A 110 -0.95 -2.08 19.30
N ARG A 111 0.34 -2.31 19.04
CA ARG A 111 1.33 -1.24 18.95
C ARG A 111 1.19 -0.40 17.70
N LEU A 112 0.89 -1.00 16.54
CA LEU A 112 0.56 -0.24 15.34
C LEU A 112 -0.61 0.73 15.61
N ILE A 113 -1.72 0.23 16.16
CA ILE A 113 -2.90 1.05 16.48
C ILE A 113 -2.51 2.15 17.47
N SER A 114 -1.76 1.82 18.51
CA SER A 114 -1.33 2.79 19.52
C SER A 114 -0.45 3.89 18.93
N CYS A 115 0.54 3.52 18.10
CA CYS A 115 1.47 4.45 17.45
C CYS A 115 0.82 5.31 16.36
N MET A 116 -0.28 4.84 15.76
CA MET A 116 -1.09 5.60 14.81
C MET A 116 -2.15 6.49 15.49
N GLY A 117 -2.31 6.38 16.81
CA GLY A 117 -3.28 7.16 17.59
C GLY A 117 -3.08 8.67 17.46
N SER A 118 -4.17 9.44 17.52
CA SER A 118 -4.15 10.90 17.31
C SER A 118 -3.31 11.70 18.30
N ASN A 119 -2.96 11.10 19.45
CA ASN A 119 -2.09 11.68 20.46
C ASN A 119 -0.58 11.43 20.19
N MET A 120 -0.25 10.65 19.17
CA MET A 120 1.13 10.34 18.81
C MET A 120 1.73 11.37 17.84
N PRO A 121 3.06 11.60 17.88
CA PRO A 121 3.72 12.46 16.92
C PRO A 121 3.49 12.02 15.47
N THR A 122 3.36 12.98 14.54
CA THR A 122 3.09 12.72 13.12
C THR A 122 4.08 11.75 12.49
N TYR A 123 5.39 11.92 12.73
CA TYR A 123 6.41 11.01 12.19
C TYR A 123 6.24 9.57 12.69
N LEU A 124 5.81 9.39 13.94
CA LEU A 124 5.58 8.07 14.53
C LEU A 124 4.34 7.41 13.91
N ARG A 125 3.26 8.19 13.71
CA ARG A 125 2.05 7.74 13.02
C ARG A 125 2.37 7.28 11.59
N HIS A 126 3.18 8.05 10.86
CA HIS A 126 3.61 7.72 9.49
C HIS A 126 4.48 6.45 9.45
N ALA A 127 5.45 6.30 10.36
CA ALA A 127 6.24 5.08 10.44
C ALA A 127 5.39 3.86 10.80
N ALA A 128 4.39 4.01 11.66
CA ALA A 128 3.45 2.94 11.98
C ALA A 128 2.59 2.55 10.77
N LEU A 129 2.12 3.51 9.97
CA LEU A 129 1.44 3.22 8.71
C LEU A 129 2.38 2.51 7.71
N ARG A 130 3.64 2.93 7.61
CA ARG A 130 4.65 2.26 6.77
C ARG A 130 4.89 0.81 7.21
N ALA A 131 4.89 0.56 8.51
CA ALA A 131 4.97 -0.78 9.09
C ALA A 131 3.72 -1.62 8.77
N ALA A 132 2.52 -1.04 8.90
CA ALA A 132 1.27 -1.69 8.50
C ALA A 132 1.27 -2.03 7.01
N HIS A 133 1.74 -1.11 6.15
CA HIS A 133 1.92 -1.35 4.72
C HIS A 133 2.89 -2.51 4.43
N GLY A 134 4.00 -2.60 5.16
CA GLY A 134 4.94 -3.73 5.05
C GLY A 134 4.31 -5.08 5.43
N ALA A 135 3.37 -5.06 6.38
CA ALA A 135 2.65 -6.24 6.87
C ALA A 135 1.31 -6.52 6.15
N ARG A 136 0.98 -5.77 5.08
CA ARG A 136 -0.39 -5.69 4.52
C ARG A 136 -1.00 -7.03 4.12
N GLU A 137 -0.23 -7.95 3.53
CA GLU A 137 -0.76 -9.23 3.04
C GLU A 137 -1.19 -10.13 4.22
N GLU A 138 -0.44 -10.08 5.32
CA GLU A 138 -0.81 -10.80 6.54
C GLU A 138 -1.99 -10.15 7.26
N ILE A 139 -2.05 -8.81 7.29
CA ILE A 139 -3.19 -8.08 7.85
C ILE A 139 -4.46 -8.36 7.04
N ALA A 140 -4.37 -8.40 5.71
CA ALA A 140 -5.48 -8.73 4.81
C ALA A 140 -5.99 -10.17 5.02
N SER A 141 -5.10 -11.10 5.38
CA SER A 141 -5.39 -12.51 5.61
C SER A 141 -6.01 -12.79 6.99
N ILE A 142 -7.03 -12.02 7.35
CA ILE A 142 -7.60 -12.00 8.70
C ILE A 142 -8.23 -13.35 9.15
N HIS A 143 -8.68 -14.16 8.19
CA HIS A 143 -9.22 -15.49 8.46
C HIS A 143 -8.16 -16.46 9.01
N ALA A 144 -6.87 -16.20 8.74
CA ALA A 144 -5.75 -16.96 9.29
C ALA A 144 -5.41 -16.54 10.75
N ILE A 145 -6.17 -15.62 11.34
CA ILE A 145 -6.07 -15.24 12.75
C ILE A 145 -7.09 -16.05 13.54
N ASP A 146 -6.64 -17.07 14.27
CA ASP A 146 -7.50 -17.92 15.11
C ASP A 146 -8.07 -17.17 16.32
N ASP A 147 -7.39 -16.12 16.77
CA ASP A 147 -7.83 -15.29 17.89
C ASP A 147 -8.95 -14.33 17.46
N ALA A 148 -10.18 -14.64 17.88
CA ALA A 148 -11.37 -13.83 17.59
C ALA A 148 -11.29 -12.39 18.16
N ARG A 149 -10.64 -12.19 19.30
CA ARG A 149 -10.47 -10.87 19.91
C ARG A 149 -9.47 -10.03 19.11
N LEU A 150 -8.38 -10.64 18.66
CA LEU A 150 -7.44 -9.98 17.76
C LEU A 150 -8.09 -9.63 16.43
N ARG A 151 -8.87 -10.57 15.86
CA ARG A 151 -9.64 -10.34 14.64
C ARG A 151 -10.59 -9.14 14.77
N ASP A 152 -11.37 -9.10 15.85
CA ASP A 152 -12.27 -7.97 16.14
C ASP A 152 -11.51 -6.64 16.28
N MET A 153 -10.37 -6.65 16.97
CA MET A 153 -9.52 -5.46 17.12
C MET A 153 -8.97 -4.97 15.77
N VAL A 154 -8.49 -5.88 14.92
CA VAL A 154 -7.99 -5.57 13.58
C VAL A 154 -9.09 -4.91 12.75
N LEU A 155 -10.30 -5.48 12.74
CA LEU A 155 -11.40 -4.93 11.95
C LEU A 155 -11.92 -3.59 12.50
N THR A 156 -12.16 -3.50 13.81
CA THR A 156 -12.88 -2.37 14.42
C THR A 156 -11.98 -1.19 14.79
N LYS A 157 -10.68 -1.41 15.00
CA LYS A 157 -9.75 -0.36 15.44
C LYS A 157 -8.70 -0.03 14.40
N LEU A 158 -8.12 -1.03 13.73
CA LEU A 158 -7.03 -0.75 12.78
C LEU A 158 -7.53 0.08 11.58
N SER A 159 -8.66 -0.32 10.99
CA SER A 159 -9.28 0.35 9.84
C SER A 159 -9.48 1.88 10.07
N PRO A 160 -10.26 2.33 11.07
CA PRO A 160 -10.46 3.76 11.28
C PRO A 160 -9.15 4.49 11.67
N THR A 161 -8.25 3.80 12.37
CA THR A 161 -6.96 4.38 12.73
C THR A 161 -6.08 4.64 11.50
N ILE A 162 -6.04 3.74 10.51
CA ILE A 162 -5.31 3.96 9.25
C ILE A 162 -5.81 5.24 8.58
N LEU A 163 -7.12 5.44 8.47
CA LEU A 163 -7.67 6.64 7.82
C LEU A 163 -7.37 7.93 8.61
N SER A 164 -7.38 7.85 9.94
CA SER A 164 -7.17 9.03 10.81
C SER A 164 -5.82 9.72 10.63
N ILE A 165 -4.83 9.00 10.08
CA ILE A 165 -3.48 9.52 9.79
C ILE A 165 -3.53 10.51 8.63
N LEU A 166 -4.29 10.18 7.58
CA LEU A 166 -4.43 10.97 6.35
C LEU A 166 -5.40 12.13 6.48
N CYS A 167 -6.36 12.00 7.38
CA CYS A 167 -7.41 12.98 7.61
C CYS A 167 -7.42 13.36 9.09
N PRO A 168 -6.39 14.06 9.60
CA PRO A 168 -6.40 14.54 10.97
C PRO A 168 -7.66 15.40 11.19
N HIS A 169 -8.36 15.16 12.30
CA HIS A 169 -9.65 15.79 12.58
C HIS A 169 -9.54 17.32 12.47
N ARG A 170 -10.48 17.96 11.75
CA ARG A 170 -10.57 19.42 11.69
C ARG A 170 -10.68 19.97 13.12
N GLY A 171 -9.70 20.74 13.55
CA GLY A 171 -9.64 21.35 14.88
C GLY A 171 -8.58 20.75 15.81
N THR A 172 -7.90 19.68 15.42
CA THR A 172 -6.66 19.26 16.09
C THR A 172 -5.54 20.18 15.61
N THR A 173 -5.18 21.18 16.41
CA THR A 173 -3.99 21.99 16.18
C THR A 173 -2.79 21.04 16.18
N LEU A 174 -2.21 20.77 15.00
CA LEU A 174 -0.96 20.01 14.91
C LEU A 174 0.07 20.74 15.78
N ALA A 175 0.55 20.07 16.81
CA ALA A 175 1.43 20.67 17.81
C ALA A 175 2.86 20.95 17.29
N ASN A 176 3.09 20.94 15.97
CA ASN A 176 4.39 21.25 15.36
C ASN A 176 4.18 21.86 13.96
N ASP A 177 5.03 22.84 13.65
CA ASP A 177 5.01 23.77 12.50
C ASP A 177 5.25 23.16 11.11
N ASP A 178 4.54 22.10 10.73
CA ASP A 178 4.47 21.71 9.32
C ASP A 178 3.05 21.24 8.98
N PRO A 179 2.31 21.97 8.13
CA PRO A 179 1.04 21.47 7.61
C PRO A 179 1.37 20.28 6.72
N ASP A 180 1.25 19.07 7.29
CA ASP A 180 1.30 17.83 6.52
C ASP A 180 0.38 18.00 5.31
N PRO A 181 0.93 18.03 4.08
CA PRO A 181 0.13 18.33 2.92
C PRO A 181 -0.97 17.27 2.84
N PHE A 182 -2.20 17.72 2.63
CA PHE A 182 -3.39 16.86 2.59
C PHE A 182 -3.27 15.71 1.57
N PHE A 183 -2.33 15.87 0.63
CA PHE A 183 -1.87 14.86 -0.31
C PHE A 183 -0.33 14.83 -0.29
N ASN A 184 0.24 13.65 -0.03
CA ASN A 184 1.66 13.35 -0.16
C ASN A 184 1.80 12.08 -1.00
N HIS A 185 2.48 12.18 -2.14
CA HIS A 185 2.56 11.11 -3.13
C HIS A 185 2.95 9.75 -2.54
N GLY A 186 4.05 9.67 -1.79
CA GLY A 186 4.55 8.41 -1.24
C GLY A 186 3.66 7.86 -0.12
N HIS A 187 3.15 8.75 0.73
CA HIS A 187 2.22 8.38 1.81
C HIS A 187 0.90 7.84 1.28
N ASP A 188 0.27 8.56 0.34
CA ASP A 188 -1.00 8.18 -0.26
C ASP A 188 -0.86 6.89 -1.06
N LEU A 189 0.30 6.65 -1.70
CA LEU A 189 0.56 5.38 -2.38
C LEU A 189 0.60 4.21 -1.40
N CYS A 190 1.37 4.33 -0.30
CA CYS A 190 1.44 3.28 0.71
C CYS A 190 0.07 2.99 1.36
N TYR A 191 -0.73 4.03 1.57
CA TYR A 191 -2.11 3.88 2.01
C TYR A 191 -2.97 3.11 0.99
N LEU A 192 -2.93 3.50 -0.29
CA LEU A 192 -3.70 2.85 -1.33
C LEU A 192 -3.27 1.39 -1.52
N GLU A 193 -1.98 1.09 -1.47
CA GLU A 193 -1.45 -0.28 -1.51
C GLU A 193 -1.95 -1.12 -0.33
N LEU A 194 -1.98 -0.55 0.87
CA LEU A 194 -2.53 -1.20 2.05
C LEU A 194 -4.03 -1.45 1.89
N VAL A 195 -4.84 -0.43 1.58
CA VAL A 195 -6.30 -0.57 1.41
C VAL A 195 -6.63 -1.56 0.30
N PHE A 196 -5.87 -1.53 -0.79
CA PHE A 196 -6.02 -2.48 -1.88
C PHE A 196 -5.77 -3.93 -1.45
N ALA A 197 -4.73 -4.16 -0.64
CA ALA A 197 -4.48 -5.49 -0.07
C ALA A 197 -5.63 -5.93 0.85
N LEU A 198 -6.14 -5.05 1.70
CA LEU A 198 -7.30 -5.34 2.56
C LEU A 198 -8.55 -5.69 1.72
N ALA A 199 -8.79 -4.96 0.62
CA ALA A 199 -9.90 -5.20 -0.31
C ALA A 199 -9.81 -6.54 -1.07
N LYS A 200 -8.71 -7.30 -0.94
CA LYS A 200 -8.64 -8.66 -1.46
C LYS A 200 -9.48 -9.65 -0.66
N ASN A 201 -9.83 -9.32 0.58
CA ASN A 201 -10.65 -10.15 1.45
C ASN A 201 -11.97 -9.44 1.76
N SER A 202 -13.10 -10.08 1.45
CA SER A 202 -14.45 -9.52 1.62
C SER A 202 -14.81 -9.19 3.07
N ASP A 203 -14.16 -9.80 4.06
CA ASP A 203 -14.37 -9.47 5.48
C ASP A 203 -14.05 -8.00 5.79
N TRP A 204 -13.19 -7.38 5.00
CA TRP A 204 -12.84 -5.96 5.15
C TRP A 204 -13.87 -5.02 4.53
N TYR A 205 -14.77 -5.48 3.66
CA TYR A 205 -15.65 -4.57 2.89
C TYR A 205 -16.55 -3.70 3.78
N PRO A 206 -17.19 -4.21 4.85
CA PRO A 206 -17.99 -3.38 5.74
C PRO A 206 -17.16 -2.30 6.43
N HIS A 207 -15.90 -2.58 6.75
CA HIS A 207 -14.98 -1.65 7.43
C HIS A 207 -14.42 -0.60 6.47
N LEU A 208 -13.96 -1.02 5.28
CA LEU A 208 -13.50 -0.08 4.25
C LEU A 208 -14.61 0.90 3.82
N SER A 209 -15.87 0.42 3.80
CA SER A 209 -17.04 1.27 3.56
C SER A 209 -17.38 2.15 4.76
N GLY A 210 -17.62 1.52 5.92
CA GLY A 210 -18.14 2.17 7.12
C GLY A 210 -17.18 3.19 7.71
N ASP A 211 -15.88 2.91 7.63
CA ASP A 211 -14.84 3.83 8.08
C ASP A 211 -14.43 4.85 7.00
N ARG A 212 -15.13 4.87 5.85
CA ARG A 212 -15.00 5.89 4.79
C ARG A 212 -13.69 5.87 4.00
N HIS A 213 -13.04 4.71 3.89
CA HIS A 213 -11.88 4.56 3.00
C HIS A 213 -12.26 4.77 1.52
N ILE A 214 -13.46 4.37 1.12
CA ILE A 214 -13.97 4.57 -0.25
C ILE A 214 -14.16 6.06 -0.55
N ASP A 215 -14.77 6.82 0.37
CA ASP A 215 -14.92 8.27 0.23
C ASP A 215 -13.54 8.95 0.08
N ARG A 216 -12.54 8.50 0.84
CA ARG A 216 -11.17 8.99 0.72
C ARG A 216 -10.59 8.69 -0.66
N CYS A 217 -10.74 7.46 -1.17
CA CYS A 217 -10.29 7.09 -2.52
C CYS A 217 -10.98 7.95 -3.59
N ILE A 218 -12.29 8.20 -3.48
CA ILE A 218 -13.03 9.06 -4.41
C ILE A 218 -12.51 10.50 -4.35
N SER A 219 -12.22 11.02 -3.14
CA SER A 219 -11.66 12.36 -2.97
C SER A 219 -10.26 12.54 -3.56
N MET A 220 -9.53 11.43 -3.76
CA MET A 220 -8.20 11.40 -4.36
C MET A 220 -8.23 11.42 -5.91
N ILE A 221 -9.37 11.09 -6.54
CA ILE A 221 -9.50 10.99 -8.00
C ILE A 221 -9.08 12.27 -8.72
N PRO A 222 -9.59 13.48 -8.36
CA PRO A 222 -9.25 14.70 -9.10
C PRO A 222 -7.75 15.03 -9.07
N THR A 223 -7.05 14.61 -8.01
CA THR A 223 -5.62 14.86 -7.81
C THR A 223 -4.77 13.91 -8.64
N TYR A 224 -5.08 12.61 -8.62
CA TYR A 224 -4.20 11.60 -9.23
C TYR A 224 -4.60 11.14 -10.62
N CYS A 225 -5.87 11.29 -11.02
CA CYS A 225 -6.29 10.86 -12.36
C CYS A 225 -6.05 11.94 -13.43
N ASN A 226 -5.81 13.19 -13.02
CA ASN A 226 -5.48 14.32 -13.90
C ASN A 226 -3.98 14.64 -13.96
N SER A 227 -3.15 13.90 -13.22
CA SER A 227 -1.69 14.05 -13.24
C SER A 227 -1.04 12.82 -13.88
N ASP A 228 0.23 12.95 -14.26
CA ASP A 228 1.06 11.84 -14.78
C ASP A 228 1.37 10.77 -13.70
N ILE A 229 0.68 10.83 -12.55
CA ILE A 229 0.87 9.96 -11.38
C ILE A 229 -0.13 8.81 -11.49
N SER A 230 0.16 7.88 -12.38
CA SER A 230 -0.78 6.82 -12.73
C SER A 230 -0.79 5.65 -11.73
N GLN A 231 0.16 5.59 -10.79
CA GLN A 231 0.22 4.53 -9.76
C GLN A 231 -0.97 4.51 -8.83
N HIS A 232 -1.34 5.68 -8.34
CA HIS A 232 -2.48 5.85 -7.45
C HIS A 232 -3.77 5.48 -8.16
N ALA A 233 -3.90 5.84 -9.45
CA ALA A 233 -5.08 5.50 -10.26
C ALA A 233 -5.26 3.98 -10.37
N PHE A 234 -4.18 3.21 -10.56
CA PHE A 234 -4.24 1.74 -10.59
C PHE A 234 -4.82 1.15 -9.29
N TYR A 235 -4.31 1.58 -8.14
CA TYR A 235 -4.81 1.07 -6.86
C TYR A 235 -6.23 1.56 -6.54
N ILE A 236 -6.57 2.81 -6.85
CA ILE A 236 -7.93 3.33 -6.71
C ILE A 236 -8.90 2.51 -7.57
N ALA A 237 -8.56 2.26 -8.85
CA ALA A 237 -9.36 1.44 -9.75
C ALA A 237 -9.61 0.05 -9.15
N GLY A 238 -8.53 -0.60 -8.69
CA GLY A 238 -8.60 -1.91 -8.09
C GLY A 238 -9.45 -1.97 -6.81
N ILE A 239 -9.36 -0.96 -5.93
CA ILE A 239 -10.19 -0.85 -4.72
C ILE A 239 -11.67 -0.71 -5.12
N LEU A 240 -11.98 0.23 -6.02
CA LEU A 240 -13.36 0.49 -6.45
C LEU A 240 -13.98 -0.75 -7.10
N LEU A 241 -13.28 -1.41 -8.01
CA LEU A 241 -13.79 -2.57 -8.74
C LEU A 241 -13.96 -3.82 -7.86
N ARG A 242 -13.11 -4.01 -6.84
CA ARG A 242 -13.26 -5.14 -5.90
C ARG A 242 -14.45 -4.97 -4.97
N ILE A 243 -14.76 -3.74 -4.61
CA ILE A 243 -15.74 -3.42 -3.58
C ILE A 243 -17.13 -3.13 -4.17
N ALA A 244 -17.20 -2.66 -5.43
CA ALA A 244 -18.44 -2.29 -6.12
C ALA A 244 -19.45 -3.43 -6.44
N PRO A 245 -19.08 -4.69 -6.75
CA PRO A 245 -19.99 -5.56 -7.52
C PRO A 245 -21.07 -6.30 -6.72
N GLY A 246 -21.32 -6.03 -5.43
CA GLY A 246 -22.44 -6.73 -4.79
C GLY A 246 -22.83 -6.45 -3.33
N GLN A 247 -22.12 -5.59 -2.59
CA GLN A 247 -22.37 -5.48 -1.14
C GLN A 247 -22.49 -4.05 -0.57
N MET A 248 -22.42 -3.01 -1.39
CA MET A 248 -22.45 -1.64 -0.85
C MET A 248 -23.87 -1.10 -0.73
N SER A 249 -24.19 -0.51 0.43
CA SER A 249 -25.31 0.42 0.54
C SER A 249 -25.14 1.54 -0.48
N VAL A 250 -26.24 1.95 -1.10
CA VAL A 250 -26.37 2.96 -2.18
C VAL A 250 -25.63 4.30 -1.91
N THR A 251 -25.19 4.57 -0.68
CA THR A 251 -24.70 5.87 -0.22
C THR A 251 -23.23 6.20 -0.52
N SER A 252 -22.25 5.29 -0.36
CA SER A 252 -20.83 5.65 -0.53
C SER A 252 -20.40 5.67 -2.01
N LEU A 253 -20.72 4.62 -2.76
CA LEU A 253 -20.53 4.58 -4.22
C LEU A 253 -21.52 5.44 -4.99
N GLY A 254 -22.64 5.87 -4.38
CA GLY A 254 -23.55 6.83 -5.02
C GLY A 254 -22.90 8.20 -5.27
N SER A 255 -21.73 8.47 -4.69
CA SER A 255 -21.00 9.72 -4.86
C SER A 255 -20.03 9.76 -6.04
N ILE A 256 -19.65 8.60 -6.61
CA ILE A 256 -18.77 8.55 -7.78
C ILE A 256 -19.60 8.63 -9.07
N THR A 257 -19.23 9.53 -9.98
CA THR A 257 -19.86 9.64 -11.29
C THR A 257 -19.28 8.61 -12.26
N GLU A 258 -20.03 8.23 -13.30
CA GLU A 258 -19.51 7.37 -14.37
C GLU A 258 -18.24 7.95 -14.99
N GLN A 259 -18.19 9.28 -15.17
CA GLN A 259 -17.01 9.98 -15.67
C GLN A 259 -15.80 9.79 -14.74
N GLN A 260 -15.97 9.93 -13.42
CA GLN A 260 -14.87 9.70 -12.47
C GLN A 260 -14.39 8.25 -12.50
N CYS A 261 -15.30 7.28 -12.64
CA CYS A 261 -14.91 5.89 -12.85
C CYS A 261 -14.09 5.73 -14.13
N TRP A 262 -14.53 6.32 -15.25
CA TRP A 262 -13.80 6.28 -16.51
C TRP A 262 -12.41 6.91 -16.40
N ASP A 263 -12.32 8.09 -15.78
CA ASP A 263 -11.05 8.79 -15.58
C ASP A 263 -10.05 7.93 -14.80
N VAL A 264 -10.52 7.24 -13.75
CA VAL A 264 -9.73 6.30 -12.97
C VAL A 264 -9.26 5.11 -13.82
N MET A 265 -10.17 4.45 -14.57
CA MET A 265 -9.80 3.29 -15.39
C MET A 265 -8.76 3.68 -16.45
N ARG A 266 -9.01 4.78 -17.17
CA ARG A 266 -8.12 5.30 -18.21
C ARG A 266 -6.73 5.63 -17.64
N SER A 267 -6.67 6.31 -16.50
CA SER A 267 -5.40 6.66 -15.85
C SER A 267 -4.69 5.46 -15.21
N ALA A 268 -5.41 4.39 -14.85
CA ALA A 268 -4.78 3.15 -14.40
C ALA A 268 -3.99 2.47 -15.53
N TRP A 269 -4.48 2.52 -16.78
CA TRP A 269 -3.77 1.91 -17.92
C TRP A 269 -2.45 2.60 -18.28
N SER A 270 -2.25 3.87 -17.90
CA SER A 270 -0.97 4.55 -18.11
C SER A 270 0.08 4.20 -17.05
N TYR A 271 -0.28 3.49 -15.99
CA TYR A 271 0.66 2.85 -15.07
C TYR A 271 0.27 1.40 -14.91
N ILE A 272 0.84 0.57 -15.77
CA ILE A 272 0.90 -0.83 -15.45
C ILE A 272 2.28 -1.09 -14.87
N PRO A 273 2.36 -1.47 -13.58
CA PRO A 273 3.63 -1.66 -12.90
C PRO A 273 4.52 -2.62 -13.68
N ASP A 274 5.79 -2.27 -13.88
CA ASP A 274 6.72 -3.20 -14.51
C ASP A 274 6.78 -4.52 -13.73
N ASP A 275 6.56 -4.56 -12.42
CA ASP A 275 6.61 -5.80 -11.65
C ASP A 275 5.22 -6.40 -11.37
N PHE A 276 4.59 -6.99 -12.40
CA PHE A 276 3.34 -7.77 -12.26
C PHE A 276 3.57 -9.25 -11.92
N ARG A 277 4.71 -9.63 -11.33
CA ARG A 277 4.99 -11.03 -10.95
C ARG A 277 3.93 -11.56 -9.97
N ASN A 278 3.23 -12.61 -10.38
CA ASN A 278 2.31 -13.52 -9.65
C ASN A 278 1.12 -12.95 -8.86
N THR A 279 1.19 -11.76 -8.26
CA THR A 279 0.15 -11.23 -7.35
C THR A 279 -0.69 -10.09 -7.91
N ARG A 280 -0.49 -9.72 -9.18
CA ARG A 280 -1.25 -8.65 -9.88
C ARG A 280 -2.05 -9.15 -11.09
N CYS A 281 -2.00 -10.45 -11.37
CA CYS A 281 -2.66 -11.09 -12.51
C CYS A 281 -4.18 -10.97 -12.46
N PHE A 282 -4.77 -11.27 -11.31
CA PHE A 282 -6.21 -11.18 -11.09
C PHE A 282 -6.68 -9.72 -11.12
N GLU A 283 -5.87 -8.83 -10.57
CA GLU A 283 -6.11 -7.39 -10.53
C GLU A 283 -6.22 -6.78 -11.92
N LEU A 284 -5.41 -7.25 -12.87
CA LEU A 284 -5.47 -6.83 -14.26
C LEU A 284 -6.74 -7.31 -14.96
N LEU A 285 -7.21 -8.54 -14.68
CA LEU A 285 -8.49 -9.01 -15.22
C LEU A 285 -9.66 -8.17 -14.72
N VAL A 286 -9.66 -7.83 -13.42
CA VAL A 286 -10.65 -6.94 -12.82
C VAL A 286 -10.61 -5.56 -13.51
N LEU A 287 -9.42 -5.01 -13.75
CA LEU A 287 -9.26 -3.73 -14.47
C LEU A 287 -9.77 -3.81 -15.92
N VAL A 288 -9.50 -4.91 -16.63
CA VAL A 288 -10.02 -5.14 -17.99
C VAL A 288 -11.54 -5.08 -18.01
N ASP A 289 -12.20 -5.84 -17.13
CA ASP A 289 -13.65 -5.90 -17.07
C ASP A 289 -14.26 -4.56 -16.66
N GLY A 290 -13.66 -3.90 -15.66
CA GLY A 290 -14.03 -2.55 -15.26
C GLY A 290 -13.95 -1.56 -16.43
N THR A 291 -12.85 -1.60 -17.19
CA THR A 291 -12.64 -0.71 -18.33
C THR A 291 -13.66 -0.95 -19.43
N LYS A 292 -13.96 -2.22 -19.76
CA LYS A 292 -15.01 -2.57 -20.73
C LYS A 292 -16.38 -1.98 -20.34
N ASN A 293 -16.70 -1.96 -19.04
CA ASN A 293 -17.97 -1.43 -18.54
C ASN A 293 -18.10 0.10 -18.66
N TYR A 294 -16.98 0.83 -18.51
CA TYR A 294 -17.00 2.30 -18.51
C TYR A 294 -16.59 2.94 -19.85
N MET A 295 -15.97 2.20 -20.78
CA MET A 295 -15.50 2.79 -22.05
C MET A 295 -16.62 3.32 -22.96
N GLN A 296 -17.87 2.96 -22.71
CA GLN A 296 -19.02 3.45 -23.49
C GLN A 296 -19.22 4.97 -23.43
N ILE A 297 -18.71 5.63 -22.39
CA ILE A 297 -18.74 7.10 -22.25
C ILE A 297 -17.42 7.76 -22.70
N ALA A 298 -16.47 6.96 -23.20
CA ALA A 298 -15.15 7.46 -23.61
C ALA A 298 -15.26 8.38 -24.82
N SER A 299 -14.43 9.43 -24.83
CA SER A 299 -14.23 10.22 -26.05
C SER A 299 -13.38 9.45 -27.06
N LYS A 300 -13.42 9.89 -28.32
CA LYS A 300 -12.55 9.34 -29.39
C LYS A 300 -11.07 9.36 -28.98
N SER A 301 -10.60 10.48 -28.44
CA SER A 301 -9.20 10.63 -28.00
C SER A 301 -8.87 9.73 -26.80
N ASP A 302 -9.82 9.51 -25.89
CA ASP A 302 -9.57 8.61 -24.77
C ASP A 302 -9.44 7.15 -25.23
N LEU A 303 -10.22 6.73 -26.21
CA LEU A 303 -10.11 5.39 -26.80
C LEU A 303 -8.78 5.21 -27.54
N GLU A 304 -8.33 6.21 -28.30
CA GLU A 304 -7.01 6.20 -28.96
C GLU A 304 -5.87 6.07 -27.92
N GLN A 305 -5.96 6.81 -26.82
CA GLN A 305 -4.98 6.73 -25.74
C GLN A 305 -5.03 5.38 -25.01
N LEU A 306 -6.24 4.86 -24.74
CA LEU A 306 -6.42 3.55 -24.13
C LEU A 306 -5.79 2.45 -25.00
N ILE A 307 -6.06 2.45 -26.31
CA ILE A 307 -5.49 1.47 -27.25
C ILE A 307 -3.96 1.55 -27.22
N THR A 308 -3.40 2.76 -27.23
CA THR A 308 -1.94 2.96 -27.15
C THR A 308 -1.35 2.36 -25.87
N ASN A 309 -1.96 2.65 -24.71
CA ASN A 309 -1.49 2.12 -23.43
C ASN A 309 -1.62 0.59 -23.35
N VAL A 310 -2.73 0.05 -23.88
CA VAL A 310 -2.98 -1.40 -23.95
C VAL A 310 -1.99 -2.09 -24.88
N ASP A 311 -1.66 -1.50 -26.04
CA ASP A 311 -0.68 -2.05 -26.96
C ASP A 311 0.73 -2.08 -26.33
N ILE A 312 1.16 -1.00 -25.65
CA ILE A 312 2.43 -0.97 -24.89
C ILE A 312 2.47 -2.07 -23.81
N PHE A 313 1.35 -2.27 -23.11
CA PHE A 313 1.26 -3.31 -22.09
C PHE A 313 1.32 -4.72 -22.70
N LEU A 314 0.60 -4.95 -23.81
CA LEU A 314 0.64 -6.24 -24.53
C LEU A 314 2.05 -6.58 -25.00
N GLU A 315 2.78 -5.63 -25.58
CA GLU A 315 4.17 -5.82 -26.00
C GLU A 315 5.04 -6.26 -24.81
N THR A 316 4.88 -5.60 -23.66
CA THR A 316 5.60 -5.94 -22.42
C THR A 316 5.24 -7.33 -21.92
N LEU A 317 3.95 -7.69 -21.94
CA LEU A 317 3.44 -8.97 -21.49
C LEU A 317 3.94 -10.12 -22.36
N GLU A 318 3.87 -9.97 -23.69
CA GLU A 318 4.35 -10.95 -24.66
C GLU A 318 5.87 -11.13 -24.57
N TRP A 319 6.62 -10.04 -24.40
CA TRP A 319 8.07 -10.08 -24.20
C TRP A 319 8.46 -10.90 -22.96
N ARG A 320 7.71 -10.80 -21.86
CA ARG A 320 7.97 -11.58 -20.63
C ARG A 320 7.57 -13.04 -20.76
N LEU A 321 6.43 -13.31 -21.40
CA LEU A 321 5.99 -14.68 -21.68
C LEU A 321 7.03 -15.41 -22.52
N ALA A 322 7.60 -14.75 -23.54
CA ALA A 322 8.66 -15.31 -24.37
C ALA A 322 9.95 -15.66 -23.58
N ARG A 323 10.21 -14.96 -22.47
CA ARG A 323 11.36 -15.20 -21.59
C ARG A 323 11.09 -16.21 -20.47
N ALA A 324 9.88 -16.77 -20.39
CA ALA A 324 9.43 -17.63 -19.28
C ALA A 324 9.62 -16.98 -17.90
N GLU A 325 9.61 -15.64 -17.83
CA GLU A 325 9.80 -14.88 -16.58
C GLU A 325 8.51 -14.82 -15.74
N MET A 326 7.39 -15.24 -16.31
CA MET A 326 6.14 -15.44 -15.59
C MET A 326 6.04 -16.90 -15.15
N GLN A 327 6.39 -17.17 -13.89
CA GLN A 327 6.03 -18.42 -13.23
C GLN A 327 4.50 -18.50 -13.19
N GLY A 328 3.89 -19.55 -13.76
CA GLY A 328 2.44 -19.69 -13.89
C GLY A 328 1.88 -19.26 -15.27
N LEU A 329 2.43 -19.84 -16.34
CA LEU A 329 2.07 -19.58 -17.75
C LEU A 329 0.55 -19.48 -18.03
N GLU A 330 -0.26 -20.31 -17.38
CA GLU A 330 -1.73 -20.31 -17.57
C GLU A 330 -2.40 -18.98 -17.20
N GLN A 331 -1.92 -18.31 -16.14
CA GLN A 331 -2.46 -17.00 -15.77
C GLN A 331 -2.01 -15.90 -16.74
N GLY A 332 -0.77 -15.98 -17.22
CA GLY A 332 -0.23 -15.03 -18.19
C GLY A 332 -0.96 -15.08 -19.54
N GLU A 333 -1.28 -16.27 -20.02
CA GLU A 333 -2.08 -16.45 -21.25
C GLU A 333 -3.50 -15.90 -21.08
N GLY A 334 -4.16 -16.19 -19.96
CA GLY A 334 -5.50 -15.67 -19.67
C GLY A 334 -5.57 -14.13 -19.68
N ILE A 335 -4.60 -13.47 -19.05
CA ILE A 335 -4.50 -11.99 -19.07
C ILE A 335 -4.26 -11.50 -20.49
N THR A 336 -3.34 -12.13 -21.23
CA THR A 336 -3.04 -11.73 -22.61
C THR A 336 -4.29 -11.77 -23.49
N ILE A 337 -5.10 -12.82 -23.34
CA ILE A 337 -6.37 -12.95 -24.06
C ILE A 337 -7.33 -11.81 -23.64
N ALA A 338 -7.55 -11.61 -22.34
CA ALA A 338 -8.46 -10.58 -21.84
C ALA A 338 -8.08 -9.16 -22.28
N VAL A 339 -6.78 -8.85 -22.30
CA VAL A 339 -6.25 -7.56 -22.73
C VAL A 339 -6.38 -7.39 -24.25
N LYS A 340 -6.15 -8.45 -25.04
CA LYS A 340 -6.42 -8.43 -26.49
C LYS A 340 -7.89 -8.19 -26.78
N GLU A 341 -8.79 -8.81 -26.02
CA GLU A 341 -10.23 -8.55 -26.16
C GLU A 341 -10.60 -7.11 -25.83
N LEU A 342 -10.03 -6.53 -24.76
CA LEU A 342 -10.22 -5.12 -24.43
C LEU A 342 -9.76 -4.23 -25.59
N ARG A 343 -8.57 -4.50 -26.13
CA ARG A 343 -8.02 -3.77 -27.28
C ARG A 343 -8.95 -3.83 -28.49
N THR A 344 -9.45 -5.02 -28.83
CA THR A 344 -10.41 -5.21 -29.92
C THR A 344 -11.72 -4.46 -29.66
N ALA A 345 -12.25 -4.53 -28.44
CA ALA A 345 -13.49 -3.85 -28.09
C ALA A 345 -13.35 -2.32 -28.18
N ALA A 346 -12.24 -1.77 -27.68
CA ALA A 346 -11.91 -0.35 -27.81
C ALA A 346 -11.74 0.07 -29.28
N SER A 347 -11.10 -0.76 -30.10
CA SER A 347 -10.92 -0.49 -31.54
C SER A 347 -12.25 -0.45 -32.29
N ASN A 348 -13.13 -1.43 -32.06
CA ASN A 348 -14.46 -1.47 -32.66
C ASN A 348 -15.29 -0.24 -32.25
N MET A 349 -15.19 0.17 -30.99
CA MET A 349 -15.85 1.37 -30.49
C MET A 349 -15.29 2.64 -31.15
N LEU A 350 -13.97 2.74 -31.34
CA LEU A 350 -13.32 3.84 -32.03
C LEU A 350 -13.77 3.97 -33.49
N GLU A 351 -13.90 2.85 -34.21
CA GLU A 351 -14.39 2.83 -35.59
C GLU A 351 -15.83 3.37 -35.72
N SER A 352 -16.66 3.14 -34.71
CA SER A 352 -18.05 3.62 -34.71
C SER A 352 -18.16 5.16 -34.77
N PHE A 353 -17.17 5.90 -34.24
CA PHE A 353 -17.09 7.36 -34.37
C PHE A 353 -16.86 7.81 -35.82
N GLY A 354 -16.13 7.01 -36.62
CA GLY A 354 -15.87 7.31 -38.04
C GLY A 354 -17.12 7.14 -38.91
N GLN A 355 -17.98 6.19 -38.57
CA GLN A 355 -19.22 5.91 -39.32
C GLN A 355 -20.30 6.96 -39.07
N GLN A 356 -20.38 7.53 -37.87
CA GLN A 356 -21.34 8.59 -37.54
C GLN A 356 -21.07 9.90 -38.28
N SER A 357 -19.83 10.17 -38.68
CA SER A 357 -19.46 11.38 -39.43
C SER A 357 -19.83 11.33 -40.93
N LEU A 358 -20.31 10.19 -41.43
CA LEU A 358 -20.59 9.96 -42.86
C LEU A 358 -22.08 9.97 -43.22
N VAL A 359 -22.96 10.24 -42.25
CA VAL A 359 -24.40 10.42 -42.48
C VAL A 359 -24.70 11.93 -42.44
N PRO A 360 -24.89 12.60 -43.60
CA PRO A 360 -25.10 14.04 -43.69
C PRO A 360 -26.44 14.53 -43.15
#